data_AF-A0AAU6DFM6-F1
#
_entry.id   AF-A0AAU6DFM6-F1
#
_cell.length_a   1.000
_cell.length_b   1.000
_cell.length_c   1.000
_cell.angle_alpha   90.00
_cell.angle_beta   90.00
_cell.angle_gamma   90.00
#
_symmetry.space_group_name_H-M   'P 1'
#
loop_
_entity.id
_entity.type
_entity.pdbx_description
1 polymer ?
#
loop_
_entity_poly.entity_id
_entity_poly.type
_entity_poly.pdbx_seq_one_letter_code
_entity_poly.pdbx_strand_id
1 'polypeptide(L)'
;MPFVPHGMIMNFKSTPMKIALAAAAALGLSMTAVPTVTAQARAFAPQVTVVPATNLAPTAIVRVHMTGFKPGKSVVVQQCAEVSAGVYACDNDPETETLNDKGDGSSAVRVHREFEAHLDNGDPVGTVNCNTTELGCFVSVPNSEGRTTAPIDFQ
;
A
#
# COMPACT_ATOMS: atom_id res chain seq x y z
N MET A 1 39.29 21.72 11.48
CA MET A 1 39.14 21.74 12.95
C MET A 1 37.65 21.90 13.25
N PRO A 2 37.04 21.15 14.17
CA PRO A 2 37.10 19.71 14.38
C PRO A 2 35.71 19.02 14.32
N PHE A 3 35.78 17.70 14.24
CA PHE A 3 34.75 16.70 14.52
C PHE A 3 34.10 16.87 15.92
N VAL A 4 32.84 16.43 16.08
CA VAL A 4 32.31 15.45 17.09
C VAL A 4 30.79 15.67 17.29
N PRO A 5 29.91 14.74 16.91
CA PRO A 5 28.63 14.55 17.59
C PRO A 5 28.78 13.58 18.77
N HIS A 6 28.06 13.93 19.83
CA HIS A 6 28.17 13.42 21.19
C HIS A 6 27.79 11.94 21.29
N GLY A 7 28.67 11.16 21.92
CA GLY A 7 28.37 9.79 22.33
C GLY A 7 27.30 9.76 23.40
N MET A 8 26.27 8.94 23.18
CA MET A 8 25.39 8.48 24.25
C MET A 8 25.85 7.08 24.63
N ILE A 9 26.69 7.02 25.67
CA ILE A 9 27.21 5.80 26.26
C ILE A 9 26.08 5.19 27.09
N MET A 10 25.47 4.10 26.61
CA MET A 10 24.52 3.33 27.42
C MET A 10 25.29 2.51 28.46
N ASN A 11 25.18 2.96 29.71
CA ASN A 11 25.80 2.39 30.90
C ASN A 11 25.06 1.09 31.31
N PHE A 12 25.51 -0.07 30.83
CA PHE A 12 25.01 -1.37 31.29
C PHE A 12 25.70 -1.76 32.59
N LYS A 13 25.02 -1.55 33.71
CA LYS A 13 25.47 -2.00 35.04
C LYS A 13 25.23 -3.51 35.15
N SER A 14 26.26 -4.30 34.86
CA SER A 14 26.25 -5.75 34.93
C SER A 14 26.42 -6.23 36.37
N THR A 15 25.35 -6.77 36.97
CA THR A 15 25.40 -7.46 38.26
C THR A 15 25.78 -8.93 38.06
N PRO A 16 26.76 -9.50 38.79
CA PRO A 16 27.15 -10.89 38.63
C PRO A 16 26.11 -11.82 39.28
N MET A 17 25.36 -12.54 38.45
CA MET A 17 24.43 -13.58 38.91
C MET A 17 25.21 -14.87 39.18
N LYS A 18 25.21 -15.29 40.45
CA LYS A 18 25.88 -16.50 40.93
C LYS A 18 25.18 -17.74 40.36
N ILE A 19 25.96 -18.54 39.63
CA ILE A 19 25.55 -19.86 39.13
C ILE A 19 25.52 -20.82 40.32
N ALA A 20 24.34 -21.33 40.65
CA ALA A 20 24.18 -22.47 41.55
C ALA A 20 23.60 -23.64 40.74
N LEU A 21 24.42 -24.66 40.51
CA LEU A 21 23.96 -25.98 40.11
C LEU A 21 23.34 -26.68 41.33
N ALA A 22 22.11 -27.19 41.19
CA ALA A 22 21.59 -28.23 42.05
C ALA A 22 20.84 -29.26 41.18
N ALA A 23 21.19 -30.52 41.35
CA ALA A 23 20.72 -31.64 40.56
C ALA A 23 19.53 -32.38 41.23
N ALA A 24 18.73 -33.00 40.36
CA ALA A 24 17.94 -34.23 40.54
C ALA A 24 16.64 -34.21 41.37
N ALA A 25 15.52 -34.51 40.70
CA ALA A 25 14.66 -35.68 40.98
C ALA A 25 13.54 -35.78 39.93
N ALA A 26 13.35 -36.98 39.37
CA ALA A 26 12.36 -37.28 38.34
C ALA A 26 10.94 -37.44 38.92
N LEU A 27 9.97 -36.73 38.33
CA LEU A 27 8.55 -37.09 38.32
C LEU A 27 8.02 -36.80 36.92
N GLY A 28 7.51 -37.84 36.26
CA GLY A 28 7.03 -37.78 34.89
C GLY A 28 5.88 -36.80 34.73
N LEU A 29 6.12 -35.73 33.97
CA LEU A 29 5.09 -34.96 33.30
C LEU A 29 5.19 -35.30 31.83
N SER A 30 4.19 -36.00 31.30
CA SER A 30 3.98 -36.13 29.86
C SER A 30 3.68 -34.73 29.30
N MET A 31 4.72 -34.02 28.87
CA MET A 31 4.59 -32.81 28.07
C MET A 31 4.02 -33.25 26.71
N THR A 32 2.69 -33.23 26.58
CA THR A 32 2.07 -33.21 25.25
C THR A 32 2.51 -31.90 24.61
N ALA A 33 3.52 -31.98 23.74
CA ALA A 33 3.91 -30.87 22.89
C ALA A 33 2.68 -30.48 22.08
N VAL A 34 2.00 -29.40 22.49
CA VAL A 34 0.92 -28.82 21.71
C VAL A 34 1.60 -28.18 20.51
N PRO A 35 1.40 -28.67 19.27
CA PRO A 35 1.95 -27.98 18.11
C PRO A 35 1.31 -26.60 18.08
N THR A 36 2.12 -25.57 18.30
CA THR A 36 1.72 -24.19 18.04
C THR A 36 1.56 -24.06 16.53
N VAL A 37 0.33 -24.22 16.05
CA VAL A 37 -0.03 -23.85 14.68
C VAL A 37 0.14 -22.34 14.59
N THR A 38 1.31 -21.90 14.13
CA THR A 38 1.51 -20.52 13.72
C THR A 38 0.69 -20.34 12.46
N ALA A 39 -0.47 -19.69 12.59
CA ALA A 39 -1.24 -19.27 11.43
C ALA A 39 -0.34 -18.34 10.60
N GLN A 40 0.19 -18.85 9.48
CA GLN A 40 0.89 -18.02 8.52
C GLN A 40 -0.11 -17.01 7.97
N ALA A 41 0.13 -15.72 8.22
CA ALA A 41 -0.65 -14.68 7.59
C ALA A 41 -0.57 -14.85 6.07
N ARG A 42 -1.71 -14.96 5.40
CA ARG A 42 -1.74 -14.92 3.93
C ARG A 42 -1.31 -13.52 3.51
N ALA A 43 -0.22 -13.43 2.76
CA ALA A 43 0.14 -12.21 2.07
C ALA A 43 -0.91 -11.92 1.00
N PHE A 44 -1.42 -10.70 0.98
CA PHE A 44 -2.27 -10.20 -0.10
C PHE A 44 -1.37 -9.80 -1.26
N ALA A 45 -1.84 -9.97 -2.50
CA ALA A 45 -1.10 -9.62 -3.70
C ALA A 45 -2.00 -8.78 -4.60
N PRO A 46 -2.24 -7.50 -4.22
CA PRO A 46 -3.22 -6.66 -4.90
C PRO A 46 -2.78 -6.35 -6.34
N GLN A 47 -3.71 -6.50 -7.28
CA GLN A 47 -3.52 -6.23 -8.71
C GLN A 47 -4.67 -5.37 -9.24
N VAL A 48 -4.35 -4.43 -10.12
CA VAL A 48 -5.32 -3.55 -10.79
C VAL A 48 -5.12 -3.64 -12.30
N THR A 49 -6.21 -3.73 -13.03
CA THR A 49 -6.19 -3.64 -14.51
C THR A 49 -7.30 -2.70 -14.98
N VAL A 50 -7.09 -2.03 -16.11
CA VAL A 50 -8.00 -1.01 -16.65
C VAL A 50 -8.37 -1.35 -18.09
N VAL A 51 -9.65 -1.25 -18.43
CA VAL A 51 -10.16 -1.54 -19.78
C VAL A 51 -11.22 -0.49 -20.20
N PRO A 52 -11.04 0.21 -21.33
CA PRO A 52 -9.78 0.36 -22.07
C PRO A 52 -8.73 1.14 -21.27
N ALA A 53 -7.44 0.88 -21.49
CA ALA A 53 -6.35 1.60 -20.82
C ALA A 53 -5.65 2.64 -21.72
N THR A 54 -5.73 2.50 -23.05
CA THR A 54 -4.97 3.32 -24.01
C THR A 54 -5.89 3.95 -25.04
N ASN A 55 -5.40 4.97 -25.76
CA ASN A 55 -6.18 5.66 -26.79
C ASN A 55 -7.51 6.21 -26.23
N LEU A 56 -7.47 6.70 -24.98
CA LEU A 56 -8.64 7.25 -24.32
C LEU A 56 -9.02 8.63 -24.89
N ALA A 57 -10.31 8.87 -25.05
CA ALA A 57 -10.84 10.21 -25.34
C ALA A 57 -10.52 11.17 -24.18
N PRO A 58 -10.48 12.51 -24.39
CA PRO A 58 -10.13 13.49 -23.36
C PRO A 58 -10.89 13.33 -22.03
N THR A 59 -12.10 12.81 -22.09
CA THR A 59 -12.83 12.27 -20.95
C THR A 59 -13.40 10.92 -21.35
N ALA A 60 -13.14 9.90 -20.55
CA ALA A 60 -13.57 8.53 -20.83
C ALA A 60 -14.06 7.85 -19.55
N ILE A 61 -14.93 6.86 -19.70
CA ILE A 61 -15.25 5.93 -18.60
C ILE A 61 -14.48 4.65 -18.86
N VAL A 62 -13.67 4.22 -17.90
CA VAL A 62 -12.90 2.98 -17.93
C VAL A 62 -13.43 2.01 -16.89
N ARG A 63 -13.27 0.72 -17.13
CA ARG A 63 -13.54 -0.33 -16.15
C ARG A 63 -12.26 -0.73 -15.46
N VAL A 64 -12.27 -0.66 -14.13
CA VAL A 64 -11.16 -1.02 -13.27
C VAL A 64 -11.48 -2.36 -12.61
N HIS A 65 -10.64 -3.36 -12.85
CA HIS A 65 -10.73 -4.66 -12.20
C HIS A 65 -9.66 -4.78 -11.12
N MET A 66 -10.08 -5.18 -9.92
CA MET A 66 -9.24 -5.34 -8.73
C MET A 66 -9.26 -6.81 -8.30
N THR A 67 -8.10 -7.36 -7.94
CA THR A 67 -7.98 -8.73 -7.41
C THR A 67 -6.90 -8.81 -6.35
N GLY A 68 -7.00 -9.80 -5.46
CA GLY A 68 -5.95 -10.09 -4.47
C GLY A 68 -5.82 -9.04 -3.37
N PHE A 69 -6.79 -8.14 -3.24
CA PHE A 69 -6.90 -7.19 -2.13
C PHE A 69 -7.44 -7.88 -0.88
N LYS A 70 -7.54 -7.13 0.23
CA LYS A 70 -8.14 -7.64 1.46
C LYS A 70 -9.66 -7.83 1.26
N PRO A 71 -10.21 -9.03 1.47
CA PRO A 71 -11.63 -9.30 1.32
C PRO A 71 -12.55 -8.43 2.18
N GLY A 72 -13.74 -8.13 1.66
CA GLY A 72 -14.80 -7.43 2.39
C GLY A 72 -14.45 -5.99 2.80
N LYS A 73 -13.45 -5.37 2.15
CA LYS A 73 -13.05 -3.98 2.37
C LYS A 73 -13.54 -3.10 1.24
N SER A 74 -13.90 -1.87 1.59
CA SER A 74 -14.10 -0.81 0.61
C SER A 74 -12.76 -0.20 0.24
N VAL A 75 -12.55 0.03 -1.05
CA VAL A 75 -11.36 0.66 -1.61
C VAL A 75 -11.76 1.91 -2.39
N VAL A 76 -10.87 2.89 -2.40
CA VAL A 76 -11.02 4.11 -3.20
C VAL A 76 -10.25 3.91 -4.50
N VAL A 77 -10.89 4.19 -5.63
CA VAL A 77 -10.33 4.09 -6.97
C VAL A 77 -10.35 5.48 -7.57
N GLN A 78 -9.18 5.99 -7.96
CA GLN A 78 -9.07 7.36 -8.47
C GLN A 78 -7.98 7.47 -9.52
N GLN A 79 -8.09 8.47 -10.39
CA GLN A 79 -7.03 8.84 -11.32
C GLN A 79 -5.97 9.67 -10.61
N CYS A 80 -4.70 9.38 -10.87
CA CYS A 80 -3.58 10.18 -10.39
C CYS A 80 -2.48 10.31 -11.45
N ALA A 81 -1.57 11.23 -11.19
CA ALA A 81 -0.25 11.29 -11.79
C ALA A 81 0.81 11.38 -10.69
N GLU A 82 2.01 10.92 -10.98
CA GLU A 82 3.17 11.11 -10.10
C GLU A 82 3.90 12.38 -10.54
N VAL A 83 3.86 13.41 -9.71
CA VAL A 83 4.44 14.74 -10.01
C VAL A 83 5.87 14.88 -9.51
N SER A 84 6.28 14.03 -8.57
CA SER A 84 7.66 13.80 -8.17
C SER A 84 7.74 12.44 -7.46
N ALA A 85 8.95 11.91 -7.25
CA ALA A 85 9.14 10.59 -6.68
C ALA A 85 8.35 10.38 -5.37
N GLY A 86 7.35 9.51 -5.41
CA GLY A 86 6.48 9.19 -4.28
C GLY A 86 5.44 10.26 -3.92
N VAL A 87 5.28 11.30 -4.73
CA VAL A 87 4.28 12.36 -4.55
C VAL A 87 3.25 12.27 -5.66
N TYR A 88 2.02 12.00 -5.26
CA TYR A 88 0.90 11.74 -6.15
C TYR A 88 -0.08 12.90 -6.13
N ALA A 89 -0.45 13.37 -7.32
CA ALA A 89 -1.49 14.36 -7.52
C ALA A 89 -2.69 13.65 -8.17
N CYS A 90 -3.81 13.62 -7.47
CA CYS A 90 -4.99 12.83 -7.82
C CYS A 90 -6.18 13.72 -8.15
N ASP A 91 -7.07 13.20 -8.98
CA ASP A 91 -8.34 13.84 -9.29
C ASP A 91 -9.27 13.81 -8.05
N ASN A 92 -10.16 14.79 -7.95
CA ASN A 92 -11.09 14.98 -6.85
C ASN A 92 -12.42 14.24 -7.01
N ASP A 93 -12.56 13.39 -8.03
CA ASP A 93 -13.74 12.54 -8.27
C ASP A 93 -13.43 11.04 -8.06
N PRO A 94 -13.11 10.61 -6.82
CA PRO A 94 -12.83 9.21 -6.52
C PRO A 94 -14.10 8.37 -6.52
N GLU A 95 -13.98 7.11 -6.96
CA GLU A 95 -15.04 6.10 -6.88
C GLU A 95 -14.75 5.12 -5.73
N THR A 96 -15.78 4.66 -5.03
CA THR A 96 -15.63 3.68 -3.94
C THR A 96 -16.20 2.33 -4.32
N GLU A 97 -15.40 1.27 -4.23
CA GLU A 97 -15.83 -0.10 -4.53
C GLU A 97 -15.72 -0.97 -3.28
N THR A 98 -16.74 -1.81 -3.03
CA THR A 98 -16.68 -2.82 -1.95
C THR A 98 -16.27 -4.16 -2.53
N LEU A 99 -15.13 -4.67 -2.08
CA LEU A 99 -14.56 -5.93 -2.54
C LEU A 99 -15.32 -7.13 -1.97
N ASN A 100 -15.42 -8.19 -2.76
CA ASN A 100 -16.06 -9.43 -2.36
C ASN A 100 -15.22 -10.24 -1.34
N ASP A 101 -15.72 -11.42 -0.96
CA ASP A 101 -15.06 -12.32 0.02
C ASP A 101 -13.72 -12.92 -0.46
N LYS A 102 -13.35 -12.71 -1.72
CA LYS A 102 -12.05 -13.07 -2.29
C LYS A 102 -11.11 -11.88 -2.41
N GLY A 103 -11.59 -10.66 -2.16
CA GLY A 103 -10.81 -9.43 -2.37
C GLY A 103 -10.81 -8.96 -3.82
N ASP A 104 -11.82 -9.34 -4.60
CA ASP A 104 -12.00 -8.89 -5.98
C ASP A 104 -13.13 -7.86 -6.08
N GLY A 105 -13.02 -6.95 -7.05
CA GLY A 105 -14.02 -5.91 -7.32
C GLY A 105 -13.93 -5.38 -8.74
N SER A 106 -14.95 -4.63 -9.15
CA SER A 106 -14.99 -4.01 -10.48
C SER A 106 -15.72 -2.68 -10.43
N SER A 107 -15.03 -1.60 -10.77
CA SER A 107 -15.59 -0.25 -10.72
C SER A 107 -15.54 0.45 -12.09
N ALA A 108 -16.49 1.35 -12.35
CA ALA A 108 -16.49 2.22 -13.51
C ALA A 108 -15.98 3.60 -13.08
N VAL A 109 -14.85 4.03 -13.63
CA VAL A 109 -14.18 5.27 -13.22
C VAL A 109 -14.15 6.22 -14.40
N ARG A 110 -14.54 7.48 -14.17
CA ARG A 110 -14.34 8.54 -15.15
C ARG A 110 -12.90 9.04 -15.03
N VAL A 111 -12.24 9.13 -16.17
CA VAL A 111 -10.86 9.60 -16.27
C VAL A 111 -10.78 10.74 -17.27
N HIS A 112 -9.84 11.65 -17.03
CA HIS A 112 -9.66 12.90 -17.73
C HIS A 112 -8.22 13.06 -18.20
N ARG A 113 -8.02 13.53 -19.42
CA ARG A 113 -6.67 13.86 -19.92
C ARG A 113 -6.07 15.04 -19.17
N GLU A 114 -6.92 16.00 -18.83
CA GLU A 114 -6.58 17.18 -18.04
C GLU A 114 -7.56 17.28 -16.87
N PHE A 115 -7.04 17.45 -15.65
CA PHE A 115 -7.85 17.56 -14.44
C PHE A 115 -7.16 18.40 -13.37
N GLU A 116 -7.95 18.97 -12.47
CA GLU A 116 -7.45 19.72 -11.31
C GLU A 116 -7.01 18.75 -10.22
N ALA A 117 -5.70 18.63 -10.03
CA ALA A 117 -5.12 17.61 -9.18
C ALA A 117 -4.85 18.13 -7.76
N HIS A 118 -4.97 17.22 -6.79
CA HIS A 118 -4.77 17.47 -5.37
C HIS A 118 -3.84 16.41 -4.79
N LEU A 119 -3.02 16.81 -3.80
CA LEU A 119 -2.18 15.87 -3.06
C LEU A 119 -3.04 15.03 -2.11
N ASP A 120 -2.47 13.95 -1.57
CA ASP A 120 -3.15 13.07 -0.60
C ASP A 120 -3.63 13.82 0.68
N ASN A 121 -3.06 14.99 0.99
CA ASN A 121 -3.48 15.85 2.10
C ASN A 121 -4.59 16.85 1.73
N GLY A 122 -5.05 16.85 0.46
CA GLY A 122 -6.07 17.75 -0.07
C GLY A 122 -5.54 19.07 -0.63
N ASP A 123 -4.23 19.34 -0.57
CA ASP A 123 -3.66 20.57 -1.11
C ASP A 123 -3.76 20.58 -2.65
N PRO A 124 -4.21 21.69 -3.28
CA PRO A 124 -4.26 21.78 -4.74
C PRO A 124 -2.86 21.87 -5.33
N VAL A 125 -2.62 21.08 -6.39
CA VAL A 125 -1.40 21.13 -7.21
C VAL A 125 -1.62 22.00 -8.46
N GLY A 126 -2.87 22.07 -8.93
CA GLY A 126 -3.28 22.69 -10.18
C GLY A 126 -3.55 21.66 -11.27
N THR A 127 -3.64 22.13 -12.52
CA THR A 127 -3.98 21.27 -13.65
C THR A 127 -2.85 20.29 -13.98
N VAL A 128 -3.16 18.99 -13.98
CA VAL A 128 -2.32 17.93 -14.53
C VAL A 128 -2.76 17.63 -15.96
N ASN A 129 -1.81 17.48 -16.88
CA ASN A 129 -2.06 16.97 -18.23
C ASN A 129 -1.31 15.64 -18.43
N CYS A 130 -2.07 14.58 -18.70
CA CYS A 130 -1.56 13.22 -18.80
C CYS A 130 -0.62 12.98 -19.99
N ASN A 131 -0.70 13.79 -21.05
CA ASN A 131 0.16 13.65 -22.24
C ASN A 131 1.51 14.35 -22.07
N THR A 132 1.60 15.32 -21.15
CA THR A 132 2.84 16.09 -20.90
C THR A 132 3.51 15.73 -19.59
N THR A 133 2.84 14.97 -18.72
CA THR A 133 3.41 14.49 -17.46
C THR A 133 4.40 13.37 -17.75
N GLU A 134 5.63 13.47 -17.23
CA GLU A 134 6.74 12.57 -17.57
C GLU A 134 6.43 11.09 -17.35
N LEU A 135 5.70 10.77 -16.27
CA LEU A 135 5.30 9.41 -15.91
C LEU A 135 3.88 9.04 -16.39
N GLY A 136 3.24 9.94 -17.12
CA GLY A 136 1.84 9.81 -17.54
C GLY A 136 0.86 9.79 -16.35
N CYS A 137 -0.35 9.35 -16.65
CA CYS A 137 -1.41 9.15 -15.65
C CYS A 137 -1.68 7.67 -15.43
N PHE A 138 -2.27 7.35 -14.29
CA PHE A 138 -2.66 6.00 -13.92
C PHE A 138 -3.90 6.00 -13.02
N VAL A 139 -4.61 4.89 -13.02
CA VAL A 139 -5.59 4.58 -11.97
C VAL A 139 -4.83 4.08 -10.75
N SER A 140 -5.18 4.57 -9.57
CA SER A 140 -4.57 4.22 -8.29
C SER A 140 -5.62 3.71 -7.31
N VAL A 141 -5.27 2.62 -6.61
CA VAL A 141 -6.06 2.05 -5.52
C VAL A 141 -5.18 1.96 -4.27
N PRO A 142 -5.34 2.85 -3.28
CA PRO A 142 -4.59 2.79 -2.02
C PRO A 142 -4.86 1.49 -1.25
N ASN A 143 -3.85 0.95 -0.59
CA ASN A 143 -3.92 -0.26 0.21
C ASN A 143 -2.92 -0.22 1.38
N SER A 144 -2.90 -1.27 2.21
CA SER A 144 -2.03 -1.33 3.39
C SER A 144 -0.52 -1.37 3.08
N GLU A 145 -0.14 -1.67 1.85
CA GLU A 145 1.24 -1.74 1.37
C GLU A 145 1.64 -0.48 0.58
N GLY A 146 0.73 0.51 0.46
CA GLY A 146 0.89 1.73 -0.32
C GLY A 146 -0.26 1.92 -1.28
N ARG A 147 -0.02 1.66 -2.56
CA ARG A 147 -1.03 1.75 -3.63
C ARG A 147 -0.71 0.78 -4.76
N THR A 148 -1.75 0.22 -5.37
CA THR A 148 -1.64 -0.56 -6.60
C THR A 148 -2.12 0.32 -7.75
N THR A 149 -1.34 0.38 -8.84
CA THR A 149 -1.61 1.28 -9.95
C THR A 149 -1.73 0.52 -11.28
N ALA A 150 -2.41 1.15 -12.24
CA ALA A 150 -2.48 0.68 -13.62
C ALA A 150 -2.40 1.89 -14.56
N PRO A 151 -1.46 1.91 -15.52
CA PRO A 151 -1.26 3.05 -16.41
C PRO A 151 -2.46 3.27 -17.33
N ILE A 152 -2.72 4.53 -17.66
CA ILE A 152 -3.71 4.94 -18.65
C ILE A 152 -3.11 5.96 -19.62
N ASP A 153 -3.56 5.94 -20.86
CA ASP A 153 -3.03 6.75 -21.95
C ASP A 153 -4.18 7.34 -22.80
N PHE A 154 -4.04 8.63 -23.13
CA PHE A 154 -5.03 9.41 -23.86
C PHE A 154 -4.56 9.70 -25.28
N GLN A 155 -5.51 9.87 -26.21
CA GLN A 155 -5.22 10.28 -27.59
C GLN A 155 -4.59 11.67 -27.70
#